data_AF-A0A6V7J9Y1-F1
#
_entry.id   AF-A0A6V7J9Y1-F1
#
_cell.length_a   1.000
_cell.length_b   1.000
_cell.length_c   1.000
_cell.angle_alpha   90.00
_cell.angle_beta   90.00
_cell.angle_gamma   90.00
#
_symmetry.space_group_name_H-M   'P 1'
#
loop_
_entity.id
_entity.type
_entity.pdbx_description
1 polymer ?
#
loop_
_entity_poly.entity_id
_entity_poly.type
_entity_poly.pdbx_seq_one_letter_code
_entity_poly.pdbx_strand_id
1 'polypeptide(L)' 'KDKRQWLYTREELEKAQTHEDLWNAAQNQLTREGKIHGFMRMYWAKKILEWSPSPEDALAWSIYLNDKYSMDGRDPNGYV' A
#
# COMPACT_ATOMS: atom_id res chain seq x y z
N LYS A 1 15.34 15.92 9.96
CA LYS A 1 14.34 14.83 10.02
C LYS A 1 13.16 15.26 9.19
N ASP A 2 12.80 14.46 8.20
CA ASP A 2 11.61 14.69 7.38
C ASP A 2 10.36 14.47 8.25
N LYS A 3 9.47 15.46 8.30
CA LYS A 3 8.25 15.40 9.12
C LYS A 3 7.10 15.00 8.21
N ARG A 4 6.65 13.76 8.33
CA ARG A 4 5.50 13.24 7.61
C ARG A 4 4.22 13.85 8.19
N GLN A 5 3.36 14.38 7.32
CA GLN A 5 2.11 15.05 7.72
C GLN A 5 1.12 14.05 8.32
N TRP A 6 1.09 12.84 7.77
CA TRP A 6 0.24 11.74 8.22
C TRP A 6 1.11 10.52 8.51
N LEU A 7 0.76 9.81 9.58
CA LEU A 7 1.38 8.55 9.96
C LEU A 7 0.27 7.56 10.26
N TYR A 8 0.27 6.46 9.51
CA TYR A 8 -0.66 5.35 9.71
C TYR A 8 0.09 4.12 10.20
N THR A 9 -0.60 3.29 10.94
CA THR A 9 -0.18 1.92 11.22
C THR A 9 -0.41 1.04 9.99
N ARG A 10 0.33 -0.08 9.91
CA ARG A 10 0.07 -1.10 8.89
C ARG A 10 -1.38 -1.57 8.89
N GLU A 11 -2.02 -1.65 10.06
CA GLU A 11 -3.41 -2.12 10.20
C GLU A 11 -4.43 -1.10 9.66
N GLU A 12 -4.22 0.20 9.88
CA GLU A 12 -5.07 1.25 9.29
C GLU A 12 -4.94 1.28 7.76
N LEU A 13 -3.71 1.16 7.25
CA LEU A 13 -3.47 1.02 5.82
C LEU A 13 -4.15 -0.25 5.28
N GLU A 14 -3.99 -1.39 5.95
CA GLU A 14 -4.60 -2.66 5.54
C GLU A 14 -6.13 -2.59 5.45
N LYS A 15 -6.76 -1.88 6.40
CA LYS A 15 -8.21 -1.67 6.49
C LYS A 15 -8.72 -0.51 5.63
N ALA A 16 -7.87 0.12 4.81
CA ALA A 16 -8.24 1.28 3.99
C ALA A 16 -8.81 2.46 4.80
N GLN A 17 -8.19 2.76 5.95
CA GLN A 17 -8.60 3.80 6.89
C GLN A 17 -7.68 5.03 6.84
N THR A 18 -7.48 5.56 5.63
CA THR A 18 -6.73 6.81 5.44
C THR A 18 -7.67 7.98 5.19
N HIS A 19 -7.11 9.18 5.18
CA HIS A 19 -7.83 10.40 4.81
C HIS A 19 -8.10 10.52 3.30
N GLU A 20 -7.51 9.67 2.46
CA GLU A 20 -7.59 9.79 1.00
C GLU A 20 -8.45 8.68 0.40
N ASP A 21 -9.65 9.04 -0.05
CA ASP A 21 -10.65 8.09 -0.60
C ASP A 21 -10.12 7.31 -1.81
N LEU A 22 -9.30 7.95 -2.65
CA LEU A 22 -8.69 7.30 -3.82
C LEU A 22 -7.76 6.15 -3.41
N TRP A 23 -6.93 6.36 -2.38
CA TRP A 23 -6.05 5.34 -1.85
C TRP A 23 -6.85 4.23 -1.16
N ASN A 24 -7.87 4.61 -0.39
CA ASN A 24 -8.77 3.66 0.26
C ASN A 24 -9.49 2.78 -0.77
N ALA A 25 -9.93 3.34 -1.90
CA ALA A 25 -10.55 2.59 -2.98
C ALA A 25 -9.58 1.57 -3.61
N ALA A 26 -8.32 1.96 -3.85
CA ALA A 26 -7.30 1.05 -4.37
C ALA A 26 -7.01 -0.11 -3.41
N GLN A 27 -6.84 0.18 -2.11
CA GLN A 27 -6.64 -0.84 -1.08
C GLN A 27 -7.86 -1.77 -0.95
N ASN A 28 -9.08 -1.23 -1.01
CA ASN A 28 -10.30 -2.03 -1.02
C ASN A 28 -10.40 -2.91 -2.27
N GLN A 29 -9.96 -2.42 -3.43
CA GLN A 29 -9.90 -3.23 -4.64
C GLN A 29 -8.91 -4.41 -4.46
N LEU A 30 -7.71 -4.13 -3.93
CA LEU A 30 -6.71 -5.17 -3.64
C LEU A 30 -7.26 -6.27 -2.75
N THR A 31 -7.87 -5.88 -1.63
CA THR A 31 -8.36 -6.81 -0.61
C THR A 31 -9.57 -7.62 -1.05
N ARG A 32 -10.42 -7.08 -1.94
CA ARG A 32 -11.64 -7.74 -2.40
C ARG A 32 -11.47 -8.51 -3.70
N GLU A 33 -10.76 -7.94 -4.66
CA GLU A 33 -10.60 -8.50 -6.01
C GLU A 33 -9.26 -9.20 -6.20
N GLY A 34 -8.34 -9.09 -5.22
CA GLY A 34 -7.00 -9.65 -5.32
C GLY A 34 -6.13 -8.99 -6.38
N LYS A 35 -6.48 -7.78 -6.85
CA LYS A 35 -5.71 -7.03 -7.84
C LYS A 35 -5.89 -5.53 -7.63
N ILE A 36 -4.87 -4.77 -8.00
CA ILE A 36 -4.94 -3.32 -8.14
C ILE A 36 -4.70 -2.99 -9.60
N HIS A 37 -5.43 -2.01 -10.14
CA HIS A 37 -5.15 -1.48 -11.47
C HIS A 37 -3.69 -1.01 -11.57
N GLY A 38 -2.93 -1.42 -12.60
CA GLY A 38 -1.47 -1.20 -12.67
C GLY A 38 -1.03 0.25 -12.46
N PHE A 39 -1.77 1.22 -13.02
CA PHE A 39 -1.52 2.65 -12.79
C PHE A 39 -1.64 3.05 -11.31
N MET A 40 -2.59 2.47 -10.59
CA MET A 40 -2.83 2.72 -9.17
C MET A 40 -1.77 2.09 -8.28
N ARG A 41 -1.07 1.03 -8.73
CA ARG A 41 -0.06 0.31 -7.92
C ARG A 41 1.11 1.21 -7.52
N MET A 42 1.62 2.01 -8.46
CA MET A 42 2.69 2.97 -8.19
C MET A 42 2.25 4.06 -7.22
N TYR A 43 1.06 4.63 -7.44
CA TYR A 43 0.49 5.64 -6.55
C TYR A 43 0.28 5.07 -5.14
N TRP A 44 -0.30 3.88 -5.03
CA TRP A 44 -0.56 3.19 -3.79
C TRP A 44 0.72 2.97 -2.97
N ALA A 45 1.79 2.48 -3.60
CA ALA A 45 3.09 2.26 -2.93
C ALA A 45 3.76 3.56 -2.51
N LYS A 46 3.71 4.61 -3.35
CA LYS A 46 4.25 5.94 -3.00
C LYS A 46 3.55 6.56 -1.80
N LYS A 47 2.24 6.35 -1.65
CA LYS A 47 1.49 6.82 -0.48
C LYS A 47 1.83 6.04 0.79
N ILE A 48 2.06 4.73 0.71
CA ILE A 48 2.61 3.99 1.85
C ILE A 48 3.97 4.58 2.27
N LEU A 49 4.84 4.90 1.31
CA LEU A 49 6.11 5.58 1.60
C LEU A 49 5.91 6.94 2.27
N GLU A 50 4.93 7.72 1.85
CA GLU A 50 4.60 9.02 2.44
C GLU A 50 4.07 8.90 3.88
N TRP A 51 3.33 7.83 4.20
CA TRP A 51 2.55 7.72 5.44
C TRP A 51 3.04 6.67 6.45
N SER A 52 4.18 6.03 6.21
CA SER A 52 4.82 5.11 7.18
C SER A 52 5.76 5.87 8.14
N PRO A 53 6.37 5.25 9.16
CA PRO A 53 7.38 5.92 9.99
C PRO A 53 8.74 6.07 9.31
N SER A 54 9.10 5.10 8.45
CA SER A 54 10.38 5.03 7.74
C SER A 54 10.22 4.45 6.33
N PRO A 55 11.19 4.66 5.41
CA PRO A 55 11.22 3.97 4.11
C PRO A 55 11.27 2.44 4.24
N GLU A 56 11.96 1.93 5.25
CA GLU A 56 12.08 0.50 5.53
C GLU A 56 10.73 -0.09 5.94
N ASP A 57 9.98 0.60 6.81
CA ASP A 57 8.61 0.22 7.17
C ASP A 57 7.70 0.25 5.95
N ALA A 58 7.80 1.31 5.14
CA ALA A 58 6.96 1.45 3.95
C ALA A 58 7.18 0.32 2.94
N LEU A 59 8.43 -0.06 2.72
CA LEU A 59 8.78 -1.17 1.85
C LEU A 59 8.24 -2.49 2.41
N ALA A 60 8.50 -2.78 3.69
CA ALA A 60 8.03 -3.98 4.36
C ALA A 60 6.49 -4.10 4.33
N TRP A 61 5.78 -2.99 4.55
CA TRP A 61 4.32 -2.96 4.55
C TRP A 61 3.75 -3.10 3.13
N SER A 62 4.36 -2.46 2.15
CA SER A 62 3.95 -2.58 0.74
C SER A 62 4.08 -4.03 0.25
N ILE A 63 5.20 -4.69 0.57
CA ILE A 63 5.43 -6.11 0.25
C ILE A 63 4.40 -6.98 0.97
N TYR A 64 4.23 -6.78 2.29
CA TYR A 64 3.27 -7.55 3.08
C TYR A 64 1.85 -7.50 2.50
N LEU A 65 1.35 -6.29 2.21
CA LEU A 65 -0.01 -6.10 1.71
C LEU A 65 -0.16 -6.65 0.29
N ASN A 66 0.85 -6.46 -0.56
CA ASN A 66 0.85 -7.03 -1.89
C ASN A 66 0.82 -8.56 -1.86
N ASP A 67 1.71 -9.20 -1.12
CA ASP A 67 1.88 -10.66 -1.11
C ASP A 67 0.70 -11.35 -0.41
N LYS A 68 0.06 -10.68 0.54
CA LYS A 68 -1.12 -11.19 1.25
C LYS A 68 -2.38 -11.20 0.38
N TYR A 69 -2.60 -10.16 -0.42
CA TYR A 69 -3.87 -9.95 -1.10
C TYR A 69 -3.81 -10.08 -2.62
N SER A 70 -2.70 -9.74 -3.25
CA SER A 70 -2.58 -9.83 -4.70
C SER A 70 -2.54 -11.29 -5.15
N MET A 71 -3.51 -11.69 -5.98
CA MET A 71 -3.53 -13.01 -6.62
C MET A 71 -2.36 -13.18 -7.60
N ASP A 72 -1.85 -12.08 -8.15
CA ASP A 72 -0.63 -12.03 -8.98
C ASP A 72 0.64 -11.73 -8.13
N GLY A 73 0.51 -11.68 -6.80
CA GLY A 73 1.53 -11.18 -5.87
C GLY A 73 2.81 -12.00 -5.77
N ARG A 74 2.80 -13.23 -6.32
CA ARG A 74 3.97 -14.13 -6.35
C ARG A 74 4.66 -14.16 -7.72
N ASP A 75 4.52 -13.11 -8.50
CA ASP A 75 5.24 -12.89 -9.74
C ASP A 75 6.44 -11.93 -9.50
N PRO A 76 7.62 -12.16 -10.09
CA PRO A 76 8.78 -11.27 -9.98
C PRO A 76 8.50 -9.78 -10.23
N ASN A 77 7.43 -9.45 -10.97
CA ASN A 77 6.98 -8.07 -11.21
C ASN A 77 6.38 -7.36 -9.99
N GLY A 78 6.26 -8.01 -8.82
CA GLY A 78 5.86 -7.37 -7.56
C GLY A 78 7.00 -6.61 -6.84
N TYR A 79 8.25 -6.90 -7.20
CA TYR A 79 9.45 -6.41 -6.50
C TYR A 79 10.25 -5.35 -7.29
N VAL A 80 9.85 -5.03 -8.53
CA VAL A 80 10.57 -4.14 -9.46
C VAL A 80 9.83 -2.84 -9.68
#